data_AF-A0A964G0N5-F1
#
_entry.id   AF-A0A964G0N5-F1
#
_cell.length_a   1.000
_cell.length_b   1.000
_cell.length_c   1.000
_cell.angle_alpha   90.00
_cell.angle_beta   90.00
_cell.angle_gamma   90.00
#
_symmetry.space_group_name_H-M   'P 1'
#
loop_
_entity.id
_entity.type
_entity.pdbx_description
1 polymer ?
#
loop_
_entity_poly.entity_id
_entity_poly.type
_entity_poly.pdbx_seq_one_letter_code
_entity_poly.pdbx_strand_id
1 'polypeptide(L)'
;MNTASLSKHLVNSPFSKYFDIFPDGGQLPSFIATVKGLKSATDLWVQKPKWKSFCELAQYFGLYYYVDAYFYQDMGKLNSLPQELFTTTKAVFSKDFSDEAHVFIAKSQDALTNAIASGWYPLVVGQRVIEKHLPDHYTFGKALGYPQCCLDFFQKRNHWNFYNNYYETYRNTINKPTYLSNGLLRHTPFSLIPHIPCSFNCEASIEYAQKNRLLINEESQEYLEEIEHHLQTPILCLSELKIYRFEGNIVAENVVEYQSVEGIYPTSQNDWLYQILVKGDTCIVEGNIIRVYRDNSQISAYFARGDKHEVEIPFLINFSKDT
;
A
#
# COMPACT_ATOMS: atom_id res chain seq x y z
N MET A 1 1.22 12.69 -6.01
CA MET A 1 0.95 11.93 -7.24
C MET A 1 0.05 12.71 -8.17
N ASN A 2 0.54 13.08 -9.37
CA ASN A 2 -0.30 13.71 -10.39
C ASN A 2 -1.07 12.62 -11.15
N THR A 3 -2.13 12.09 -10.54
CA THR A 3 -2.87 10.92 -11.06
C THR A 3 -3.74 11.24 -12.26
N ALA A 4 -3.92 12.53 -12.59
CA ALA A 4 -4.56 12.96 -13.83
C ALA A 4 -3.83 12.42 -15.09
N SER A 5 -2.61 11.90 -14.94
CA SER A 5 -1.87 11.23 -16.00
C SER A 5 -2.19 9.73 -16.17
N LEU A 6 -2.91 9.07 -15.26
CA LEU A 6 -3.05 7.60 -15.36
C LEU A 6 -4.18 7.17 -16.28
N SER A 7 -5.30 7.89 -16.27
CA SER A 7 -6.45 7.58 -17.12
C SER A 7 -6.11 7.64 -18.62
N LYS A 8 -5.14 8.47 -19.05
CA LYS A 8 -4.69 8.52 -20.46
C LYS A 8 -4.08 7.22 -20.96
N HIS A 9 -3.53 6.39 -20.07
CA HIS A 9 -2.96 5.09 -20.46
C HIS A 9 -4.04 4.03 -20.67
N LEU A 10 -5.23 4.23 -20.08
CA LEU A 10 -6.32 3.25 -20.08
C LEU A 10 -7.54 3.71 -20.89
N VAL A 11 -7.42 4.71 -21.75
CA VAL A 11 -8.56 5.31 -22.50
C VAL A 11 -9.38 4.27 -23.26
N ASN A 12 -8.72 3.26 -23.83
CA ASN A 12 -9.37 2.20 -24.59
C ASN A 12 -9.66 0.95 -23.75
N SER A 13 -9.20 0.91 -22.50
CA SER A 13 -9.44 -0.21 -21.60
C SER A 13 -10.78 -0.03 -20.88
N PRO A 14 -11.56 -1.11 -20.68
CA PRO A 14 -12.74 -1.08 -19.83
C PRO A 14 -12.45 -0.62 -18.39
N PHE A 15 -11.20 -0.73 -17.93
CA PHE A 15 -10.77 -0.31 -16.60
C PHE A 15 -10.67 1.20 -16.42
N SER A 16 -10.77 2.00 -17.49
CA SER A 16 -10.87 3.47 -17.38
C SER A 16 -12.01 3.94 -16.47
N LYS A 17 -13.11 3.19 -16.40
CA LYS A 17 -14.26 3.47 -15.52
C LYS A 17 -13.91 3.43 -14.02
N TYR A 18 -12.81 2.79 -13.66
CA TYR A 18 -12.33 2.76 -12.27
C TYR A 18 -12.05 4.18 -11.75
N PHE A 19 -11.53 5.06 -12.62
CA PHE A 19 -11.18 6.44 -12.25
C PHE A 19 -12.39 7.32 -11.94
N ASP A 20 -13.60 6.94 -12.36
CA ASP A 20 -14.84 7.65 -12.00
C ASP A 20 -15.13 7.54 -10.49
N ILE A 21 -14.65 6.47 -9.85
CA ILE A 21 -14.82 6.16 -8.43
C ILE A 21 -13.56 6.49 -7.65
N PHE A 22 -12.39 6.12 -8.20
CA PHE A 22 -11.06 6.28 -7.60
C PHE A 22 -10.16 7.14 -8.51
N PRO A 23 -10.27 8.47 -8.46
CA PRO A 23 -9.54 9.35 -9.38
C PRO A 23 -8.02 9.26 -9.28
N ASP A 24 -7.50 8.73 -8.17
CA ASP A 24 -6.07 8.48 -7.95
C ASP A 24 -5.59 7.12 -8.49
N GLY A 25 -6.51 6.25 -8.91
CA GLY A 25 -6.21 4.89 -9.34
C GLY A 25 -5.73 3.98 -8.20
N GLY A 26 -5.94 4.35 -6.94
CA GLY A 26 -5.52 3.54 -5.79
C GLY A 26 -6.00 2.10 -5.92
N GLN A 27 -5.08 1.13 -5.72
CA GLN A 27 -5.34 -0.31 -5.83
C GLN A 27 -5.81 -0.84 -7.21
N LEU A 28 -5.74 -0.05 -8.28
CA LEU A 28 -6.16 -0.48 -9.62
C LEU A 28 -5.53 -1.81 -10.09
N PRO A 29 -4.22 -2.09 -9.87
CA PRO A 29 -3.65 -3.40 -10.21
C PRO A 29 -4.28 -4.58 -9.45
N SER A 30 -4.66 -4.38 -8.17
CA SER A 30 -5.37 -5.38 -7.37
C SER A 30 -6.79 -5.60 -7.88
N PHE A 31 -7.46 -4.52 -8.31
CA PHE A 31 -8.76 -4.58 -8.95
C PHE A 31 -8.72 -5.36 -10.27
N ILE A 32 -7.76 -5.07 -11.15
CA ILE A 32 -7.54 -5.83 -12.41
C ILE A 32 -7.32 -7.31 -12.11
N ALA A 33 -6.43 -7.64 -11.16
CA ALA A 33 -6.16 -9.02 -10.76
C ALA A 33 -7.43 -9.73 -10.26
N THR A 34 -8.31 -9.03 -9.54
CA THR A 34 -9.57 -9.58 -9.03
C THR A 34 -10.58 -9.81 -10.17
N VAL A 35 -10.75 -8.83 -11.06
CA VAL A 35 -11.66 -8.93 -12.23
C VAL A 35 -11.27 -10.07 -13.16
N LYS A 36 -9.95 -10.25 -13.36
CA LYS A 36 -9.35 -11.29 -14.20
C LYS A 36 -9.21 -12.65 -13.49
N GLY A 37 -9.56 -12.75 -12.21
CA GLY A 37 -9.57 -14.00 -11.44
C GLY A 37 -8.21 -14.48 -10.93
N LEU A 38 -7.15 -13.65 -11.02
CA LEU A 38 -5.86 -13.94 -10.40
C LEU A 38 -5.92 -13.80 -8.88
N LYS A 39 -6.65 -12.78 -8.39
CA LYS A 39 -6.87 -12.52 -6.97
C LYS A 39 -8.28 -12.96 -6.57
N SER A 40 -8.42 -13.70 -5.47
CA SER A 40 -9.71 -14.26 -5.05
C SER A 40 -10.72 -13.16 -4.68
N ALA A 41 -10.28 -12.18 -3.89
CA ALA A 41 -11.08 -11.03 -3.48
C ALA A 41 -10.16 -9.85 -3.18
N THR A 42 -10.69 -8.64 -3.27
CA THR A 42 -10.06 -7.42 -2.75
C THR A 42 -11.11 -6.60 -2.02
N ASP A 43 -10.67 -5.75 -1.10
CA ASP A 43 -11.48 -4.72 -0.49
C ASP A 43 -11.24 -3.36 -1.12
N LEU A 44 -12.23 -2.48 -1.02
CA LEU A 44 -12.23 -1.11 -1.54
C LEU A 44 -12.97 -0.18 -0.58
N TRP A 45 -12.60 1.09 -0.61
CA TRP A 45 -13.16 2.16 0.22
C TRP A 45 -13.94 3.13 -0.67
N VAL A 46 -15.27 3.01 -0.68
CA VAL A 46 -16.14 3.68 -1.65
C VAL A 46 -16.88 4.84 -1.00
N GLN A 47 -16.56 6.05 -1.43
CA GLN A 47 -17.26 7.25 -0.97
C GLN A 47 -18.73 7.23 -1.38
N LYS A 48 -19.61 7.73 -0.50
CA LYS A 48 -21.06 7.79 -0.71
C LYS A 48 -21.48 8.44 -2.04
N PRO A 49 -20.90 9.57 -2.48
CA PRO A 49 -21.25 10.15 -3.77
C PRO A 49 -20.91 9.25 -4.97
N LYS A 50 -19.98 8.31 -4.80
CA LYS A 50 -19.50 7.39 -5.84
C LYS A 50 -20.17 6.02 -5.80
N TRP A 51 -21.04 5.76 -4.82
CA TRP A 51 -21.67 4.46 -4.61
C TRP A 51 -22.42 3.92 -5.83
N LYS A 52 -23.23 4.78 -6.47
CA LYS A 52 -24.00 4.38 -7.66
C LYS A 52 -23.07 3.93 -8.77
N SER A 53 -22.03 4.71 -9.07
CA SER A 53 -21.02 4.37 -10.08
C SER A 53 -20.25 3.10 -9.72
N PHE A 54 -19.99 2.87 -8.44
CA PHE A 54 -19.40 1.62 -7.97
C PHE A 54 -20.29 0.39 -8.24
N CYS A 55 -21.59 0.46 -7.92
CA CYS A 55 -22.51 -0.63 -8.22
C CYS A 55 -22.59 -0.92 -9.73
N GLU A 56 -22.62 0.14 -10.55
CA GLU A 56 -22.59 0.02 -12.02
C GLU A 56 -21.28 -0.61 -12.52
N LEU A 57 -20.13 -0.25 -11.93
CA LEU A 57 -18.84 -0.85 -12.24
C LEU A 57 -18.79 -2.34 -11.86
N ALA A 58 -19.25 -2.69 -10.65
CA ALA A 58 -19.30 -4.06 -10.19
C ALA A 58 -20.19 -4.92 -11.10
N GLN A 59 -21.37 -4.41 -11.45
CA GLN A 59 -22.26 -5.08 -12.40
C GLN A 59 -21.61 -5.24 -13.79
N TYR A 60 -20.96 -4.18 -14.30
CA TYR A 60 -20.29 -4.20 -15.60
C TYR A 60 -19.23 -5.30 -15.70
N PHE A 61 -18.43 -5.49 -14.65
CA PHE A 61 -17.42 -6.56 -14.60
C PHE A 61 -17.95 -7.91 -14.10
N GLY A 62 -19.25 -8.02 -13.78
CA GLY A 62 -19.85 -9.24 -13.22
C GLY A 62 -19.21 -9.64 -11.89
N LEU A 63 -18.98 -8.66 -11.01
CA LEU A 63 -18.44 -8.87 -9.67
C LEU A 63 -19.56 -9.01 -8.65
N TYR A 64 -19.35 -9.91 -7.70
CA TYR A 64 -20.10 -9.94 -6.45
C TYR A 64 -19.48 -8.93 -5.49
N TYR A 65 -20.31 -8.26 -4.70
CA TYR A 65 -19.83 -7.33 -3.69
C TYR A 65 -20.63 -7.42 -2.38
N TYR A 66 -20.00 -7.04 -1.27
CA TYR A 66 -20.61 -6.98 0.05
C TYR A 66 -20.08 -5.79 0.82
N VAL A 67 -20.98 -4.98 1.37
CA VAL A 67 -20.60 -3.91 2.29
C VAL A 67 -20.34 -4.50 3.66
N ASP A 68 -19.09 -4.42 4.07
CA ASP A 68 -18.62 -4.90 5.37
C ASP A 68 -18.94 -3.89 6.48
N ALA A 69 -18.66 -2.61 6.23
CA ALA A 69 -18.86 -1.54 7.19
C ALA A 69 -19.10 -0.19 6.53
N TYR A 70 -19.75 0.72 7.25
CA TYR A 70 -19.79 2.14 6.91
C TYR A 70 -18.93 2.94 7.87
N PHE A 71 -18.32 4.00 7.35
CA PHE A 71 -17.43 4.88 8.10
C PHE A 71 -17.83 6.34 7.95
N TYR A 72 -17.38 7.15 8.91
CA TYR A 72 -17.32 8.60 8.81
C TYR A 72 -15.98 9.11 9.35
N GLN A 73 -15.47 10.19 8.76
CA GLN A 73 -14.27 10.83 9.28
C GLN A 73 -14.59 11.71 10.50
N ASP A 74 -14.08 11.32 11.66
CA ASP A 74 -14.16 12.09 12.90
C ASP A 74 -12.77 12.17 13.55
N MET A 75 -11.98 13.12 13.04
CA MET A 75 -10.61 13.33 13.51
C MET A 75 -10.56 13.72 14.98
N GLY A 76 -11.58 14.41 15.51
CA GLY A 76 -11.64 14.76 16.93
C GLY A 76 -11.70 13.51 17.79
N LYS A 77 -12.57 12.56 17.42
CA LYS A 77 -12.69 11.28 18.09
C LYS A 77 -11.48 10.39 17.89
N LEU A 78 -10.94 10.30 16.68
CA LEU A 78 -9.72 9.52 16.40
C LEU A 78 -8.52 10.05 17.20
N ASN A 79 -8.37 11.37 17.33
CA ASN A 79 -7.31 11.99 18.11
C ASN A 79 -7.53 11.85 19.63
N SER A 80 -8.76 11.60 20.08
CA SER A 80 -9.07 11.38 21.50
C SER A 80 -8.73 9.98 22.00
N LEU A 81 -8.49 9.03 21.10
CA LEU A 81 -8.17 7.64 21.44
C LEU A 81 -6.66 7.44 21.54
N PRO A 82 -6.20 6.48 22.37
CA PRO A 82 -4.80 6.11 22.44
C PRO A 82 -4.29 5.74 21.05
N GLN A 83 -3.29 6.47 20.56
CA GLN A 83 -2.85 6.31 19.17
C GLN A 83 -2.25 4.92 18.95
N GLU A 84 -1.66 4.33 19.99
CA GLU A 84 -1.08 2.98 20.02
C GLU A 84 -2.03 1.85 19.62
N LEU A 85 -3.34 2.11 19.56
CA LEU A 85 -4.36 1.13 19.21
C LEU A 85 -4.75 1.15 17.73
N PHE A 86 -4.24 2.11 16.95
CA PHE A 86 -4.59 2.19 15.54
C PHE A 86 -3.74 1.25 14.69
N THR A 87 -4.12 1.05 13.43
CA THR A 87 -3.18 0.53 12.43
C THR A 87 -3.01 1.63 11.38
N THR A 88 -2.48 1.29 10.20
CA THR A 88 -2.52 2.21 9.05
C THR A 88 -3.93 2.66 8.67
N THR A 89 -4.94 1.89 9.09
CA THR A 89 -6.34 2.18 8.83
C THR A 89 -6.98 2.80 10.07
N LYS A 90 -7.50 4.02 9.93
CA LYS A 90 -8.24 4.74 10.98
C LYS A 90 -9.64 5.07 10.48
N ALA A 91 -10.64 4.36 10.96
CA ALA A 91 -12.03 4.62 10.60
C ALA A 91 -12.96 4.46 11.80
N VAL A 92 -13.93 5.38 11.89
CA VAL A 92 -14.98 5.32 12.90
C VAL A 92 -16.20 4.64 12.32
N PHE A 93 -16.61 3.56 12.95
CA PHE A 93 -17.79 2.81 12.54
C PHE A 93 -19.04 3.69 12.58
N SER A 94 -19.83 3.60 11.50
CA SER A 94 -21.15 4.18 11.39
C SER A 94 -22.19 3.09 11.13
N LYS A 95 -23.37 3.24 11.73
CA LYS A 95 -24.51 2.37 11.39
C LYS A 95 -25.09 2.72 10.02
N ASP A 96 -24.93 3.98 9.61
CA ASP A 96 -25.52 4.52 8.40
C ASP A 96 -24.43 4.83 7.38
N PHE A 97 -24.79 4.67 6.09
CA PHE A 97 -23.90 5.08 5.00
C PHE A 97 -23.82 6.60 4.94
N SER A 98 -22.87 7.14 5.69
CA SER A 98 -22.72 8.56 5.96
C SER A 98 -21.66 9.18 5.06
N ASP A 99 -20.47 8.57 5.02
CA ASP A 99 -19.32 9.10 4.28
C ASP A 99 -18.76 8.04 3.31
N GLU A 100 -18.32 6.90 3.85
CA GLU A 100 -17.59 5.88 3.08
C GLU A 100 -18.08 4.48 3.43
N ALA A 101 -18.06 3.57 2.45
CA ALA A 101 -18.38 2.17 2.60
C ALA A 101 -17.12 1.34 2.37
N HIS A 102 -16.82 0.44 3.30
CA HIS A 102 -15.87 -0.62 3.10
C HIS A 102 -16.55 -1.79 2.38
N VAL A 103 -16.01 -2.18 1.23
CA VAL A 103 -16.66 -3.17 0.35
C VAL A 103 -15.68 -4.25 -0.04
N PHE A 104 -16.07 -5.51 0.17
CA PHE A 104 -15.41 -6.64 -0.45
C PHE A 104 -15.98 -6.88 -1.85
N ILE A 105 -15.10 -7.17 -2.81
CA ILE A 105 -15.48 -7.60 -4.16
C ILE A 105 -14.79 -8.91 -4.52
N ALA A 106 -15.47 -9.74 -5.30
CA ALA A 106 -14.90 -10.98 -5.83
C ALA A 106 -15.56 -11.40 -7.14
N LYS A 107 -14.87 -12.25 -7.92
CA LYS A 107 -15.42 -12.81 -9.17
C LYS A 107 -16.41 -13.96 -8.94
N SER A 108 -16.34 -14.62 -7.78
CA SER A 108 -17.25 -15.71 -7.41
C SER A 108 -17.87 -15.47 -6.04
N GLN A 109 -19.08 -16.01 -5.86
CA GLN A 109 -19.79 -15.94 -4.58
C GLN A 109 -19.00 -16.66 -3.46
N ASP A 110 -18.35 -17.77 -3.76
CA ASP A 110 -17.55 -18.52 -2.77
C ASP A 110 -16.35 -17.71 -2.27
N ALA A 111 -15.64 -17.04 -3.18
CA ALA A 111 -14.51 -16.18 -2.80
C ALA A 111 -14.99 -14.98 -1.97
N LEU A 112 -16.13 -14.38 -2.33
CA LEU A 112 -16.73 -13.30 -1.54
C LEU A 112 -17.12 -13.79 -0.14
N THR A 113 -17.82 -14.92 -0.04
CA THR A 113 -18.23 -15.51 1.24
C THR A 113 -17.02 -15.82 2.13
N ASN A 114 -15.95 -16.37 1.55
CA ASN A 114 -14.71 -16.63 2.28
C ASN A 114 -14.05 -15.33 2.78
N ALA A 115 -14.02 -14.29 1.95
CA ALA A 115 -13.48 -12.99 2.32
C ALA A 115 -14.28 -12.34 3.46
N ILE A 116 -15.61 -12.36 3.40
CA ILE A 116 -16.49 -11.82 4.45
C ILE A 116 -16.34 -12.61 5.75
N ALA A 117 -16.41 -13.94 5.69
CA ALA A 117 -16.32 -14.78 6.89
C ALA A 117 -14.97 -14.63 7.61
N SER A 118 -13.94 -14.23 6.86
CA SER A 118 -12.60 -14.03 7.37
C SER A 118 -12.28 -12.56 7.62
N GLY A 119 -13.11 -11.61 7.21
CA GLY A 119 -12.75 -10.20 7.08
C GLY A 119 -13.30 -9.35 8.22
N TRP A 120 -12.43 -8.52 8.80
CA TRP A 120 -12.79 -7.28 9.49
C TRP A 120 -11.51 -6.51 9.80
N TYR A 121 -11.58 -5.18 9.69
CA TYR A 121 -10.51 -4.26 10.10
C TYR A 121 -10.64 -3.92 11.59
N PRO A 122 -9.58 -3.42 12.26
CA PRO A 122 -9.74 -2.77 13.54
C PRO A 122 -10.75 -1.62 13.43
N LEU A 123 -11.80 -1.64 14.24
CA LEU A 123 -12.90 -0.66 14.16
C LEU A 123 -12.96 0.20 15.42
N VAL A 124 -13.17 1.51 15.24
CA VAL A 124 -13.58 2.36 16.37
C VAL A 124 -15.08 2.30 16.53
N VAL A 125 -15.55 1.64 17.58
CA VAL A 125 -16.98 1.54 17.94
C VAL A 125 -17.19 2.23 19.28
N GLY A 126 -17.96 3.33 19.28
CA GLY A 126 -18.04 4.19 20.46
C GLY A 126 -16.68 4.78 20.81
N GLN A 127 -16.18 4.60 22.04
CA GLN A 127 -14.84 5.04 22.49
C GLN A 127 -13.85 3.87 22.62
N ARG A 128 -14.05 2.80 21.86
CA ARG A 128 -13.20 1.60 21.92
C ARG A 128 -12.67 1.27 20.54
N VAL A 129 -11.42 0.84 20.49
CA VAL A 129 -10.87 0.14 19.32
C VAL A 129 -11.16 -1.34 19.50
N ILE A 130 -11.83 -1.94 18.52
CA ILE A 130 -12.07 -3.37 18.47
C ILE A 130 -11.04 -3.94 17.51
N GLU A 131 -10.05 -4.67 18.05
CA GLU A 131 -9.01 -5.31 17.27
C GLU A 131 -9.34 -6.77 16.98
N LYS A 132 -8.85 -7.24 15.84
CA LYS A 132 -8.96 -8.60 15.40
C LYS A 132 -7.93 -9.50 16.09
N HIS A 133 -8.31 -10.74 16.41
CA HIS A 133 -7.34 -11.70 16.92
C HIS A 133 -6.32 -12.09 15.85
N LEU A 134 -5.05 -12.24 16.24
CA LEU A 134 -3.96 -12.55 15.32
C LEU A 134 -4.24 -13.72 14.34
N PRO A 135 -4.81 -14.87 14.76
CA PRO A 135 -5.14 -15.97 13.86
C PRO A 135 -6.11 -15.57 12.73
N ASP A 136 -6.99 -14.60 12.96
CA ASP A 136 -7.96 -14.21 11.95
C ASP A 136 -7.30 -13.39 10.84
N HIS A 137 -6.18 -12.70 11.09
CA HIS A 137 -5.41 -12.03 10.03
C HIS A 137 -4.83 -13.02 9.03
N TYR A 138 -4.37 -14.18 9.52
CA TYR A 138 -3.90 -15.27 8.67
C TYR A 138 -5.03 -15.80 7.78
N THR A 139 -6.19 -16.10 8.37
CA THR A 139 -7.37 -16.57 7.62
C THR A 139 -7.84 -15.54 6.59
N PHE A 140 -7.78 -14.26 6.95
CA PHE A 140 -8.13 -13.17 6.03
C PHE A 140 -7.17 -13.09 4.84
N GLY A 141 -5.86 -13.07 5.09
CA GLY A 141 -4.87 -13.05 4.00
C GLY A 141 -5.00 -14.27 3.08
N LYS A 142 -5.32 -15.45 3.64
CA LYS A 142 -5.64 -16.65 2.88
C LYS A 142 -6.88 -16.47 1.99
N ALA A 143 -7.95 -15.90 2.52
CA ALA A 143 -9.17 -15.61 1.76
C ALA A 143 -8.94 -14.59 0.64
N LEU A 144 -8.00 -13.66 0.82
CA LEU A 144 -7.57 -12.70 -0.20
C LEU A 144 -6.63 -13.30 -1.27
N GLY A 145 -6.17 -14.55 -1.09
CA GLY A 145 -5.30 -15.26 -2.02
C GLY A 145 -3.80 -14.97 -1.85
N TYR A 146 -3.35 -14.54 -0.67
CA TYR A 146 -1.92 -14.27 -0.45
C TYR A 146 -1.08 -15.56 -0.37
N PRO A 147 0.21 -15.52 -0.77
CA PRO A 147 1.08 -16.69 -0.70
C PRO A 147 1.28 -17.22 0.73
N GLN A 148 1.33 -18.54 0.86
CA GLN A 148 1.46 -19.22 2.15
C GLN A 148 2.70 -18.76 2.95
N CYS A 149 3.86 -18.63 2.30
CA CYS A 149 5.08 -18.18 2.97
C CYS A 149 4.97 -16.73 3.51
N CYS A 150 4.21 -15.87 2.82
CA CYS A 150 3.95 -14.51 3.27
C CYS A 150 2.99 -14.50 4.46
N LEU A 151 1.96 -15.37 4.45
CA LEU A 151 1.05 -15.55 5.59
C LEU A 151 1.78 -16.05 6.83
N ASP A 152 2.64 -17.06 6.68
CA ASP A 152 3.44 -17.62 7.78
C ASP A 152 4.41 -16.58 8.35
N PHE A 153 5.02 -15.78 7.48
CA PHE A 153 5.90 -14.70 7.90
C PHE A 153 5.14 -13.60 8.65
N PHE A 154 4.01 -13.16 8.09
CA PHE A 154 3.14 -12.16 8.69
C PHE A 154 2.65 -12.59 10.08
N GLN A 155 2.19 -13.84 10.22
CA GLN A 155 1.74 -14.38 11.52
C GLN A 155 2.86 -14.35 12.58
N LYS A 156 4.12 -14.53 12.17
CA LYS A 156 5.29 -14.53 13.09
C LYS A 156 5.83 -13.14 13.40
N ARG A 157 5.71 -12.19 12.47
CA ARG A 157 6.47 -10.92 12.48
C ARG A 157 5.62 -9.65 12.37
N ASN A 158 4.32 -9.75 12.08
CA ASN A 158 3.47 -8.58 11.96
C ASN A 158 2.81 -8.23 13.30
N HIS A 159 3.50 -7.42 14.08
CA HIS A 159 2.97 -6.77 15.27
C HIS A 159 3.04 -5.27 15.05
N TRP A 160 1.97 -4.66 14.53
CA TRP A 160 1.97 -3.25 14.13
C TRP A 160 2.53 -2.28 15.20
N ASN A 161 2.31 -2.59 16.48
CA ASN A 161 2.78 -1.75 17.58
C ASN A 161 4.28 -1.89 17.91
N PHE A 162 4.96 -2.95 17.45
CA PHE A 162 6.34 -3.24 17.83
C PHE A 162 7.27 -3.49 16.64
N TYR A 163 6.73 -3.93 15.51
CA TYR A 163 7.48 -4.28 14.32
C TYR A 163 7.10 -3.34 13.17
N ASN A 164 8.12 -2.73 12.59
CA ASN A 164 8.00 -2.16 11.26
C ASN A 164 7.93 -3.32 10.26
N ASN A 165 6.75 -3.61 9.75
CA ASN A 165 6.50 -4.81 8.94
C ASN A 165 7.29 -4.85 7.62
N TYR A 166 7.63 -3.69 7.04
CA TYR A 166 8.53 -3.64 5.91
C TYR A 166 10.01 -3.75 6.30
N TYR A 167 10.40 -3.31 7.50
CA TYR A 167 11.76 -3.52 7.98
C TYR A 167 12.06 -5.00 8.23
N GLU A 168 11.09 -5.76 8.76
CA GLU A 168 11.25 -7.20 8.92
C GLU A 168 11.34 -7.90 7.55
N THR A 169 10.58 -7.45 6.56
CA THR A 169 10.70 -7.90 5.16
C THR A 169 12.09 -7.58 4.58
N TYR A 170 12.59 -6.36 4.81
CA TYR A 170 13.92 -5.91 4.41
C TYR A 170 15.01 -6.80 5.02
N ARG A 171 14.98 -7.02 6.34
CA ARG A 171 15.93 -7.88 7.06
C ARG A 171 15.90 -9.33 6.61
N ASN A 172 14.73 -9.82 6.19
CA ASN A 172 14.57 -11.19 5.72
C ASN A 172 14.97 -11.37 4.25
N THR A 173 15.39 -10.30 3.56
CA THR A 173 15.83 -10.36 2.16
C THR A 173 17.31 -10.72 2.09
N ILE A 174 17.62 -11.94 1.61
CA ILE A 174 18.99 -12.51 1.62
C ILE A 174 19.79 -12.18 0.35
N ASN A 175 19.18 -11.62 -0.69
CA ASN A 175 19.85 -11.24 -1.94
C ASN A 175 19.39 -9.85 -2.41
N LYS A 176 19.82 -9.45 -3.61
CA LYS A 176 19.33 -8.22 -4.25
C LYS A 176 17.79 -8.27 -4.36
N PRO A 177 17.06 -7.26 -3.87
CA PRO A 177 15.61 -7.20 -3.99
C PRO A 177 15.19 -6.95 -5.45
N THR A 178 14.01 -7.46 -5.83
CA THR A 178 13.44 -7.31 -7.17
C THR A 178 12.16 -6.50 -7.14
N TYR A 179 11.97 -5.66 -8.17
CA TYR A 179 10.80 -4.80 -8.28
C TYR A 179 9.49 -5.61 -8.38
N LEU A 180 9.57 -6.86 -8.85
CA LEU A 180 8.45 -7.79 -8.90
C LEU A 180 7.91 -8.15 -7.51
N SER A 181 8.74 -8.06 -6.47
CA SER A 181 8.32 -8.28 -5.09
C SER A 181 8.25 -6.96 -4.30
N ASN A 182 8.25 -5.81 -4.96
CA ASN A 182 8.13 -4.52 -4.27
C ASN A 182 6.67 -4.28 -3.84
N GLY A 183 6.38 -4.60 -2.56
CA GLY A 183 5.07 -4.36 -1.95
C GLY A 183 4.88 -2.95 -1.37
N LEU A 184 5.91 -2.09 -1.38
CA LEU A 184 5.89 -0.77 -0.71
C LEU A 184 4.84 0.17 -1.30
N LEU A 185 4.46 -0.05 -2.56
CA LEU A 185 3.47 0.75 -3.30
C LEU A 185 2.07 0.11 -3.35
N ARG A 186 1.78 -0.93 -2.56
CA ARG A 186 0.54 -1.75 -2.65
C ARG A 186 -0.79 -0.98 -2.61
N HIS A 187 -0.83 0.19 -2.00
CA HIS A 187 -2.03 1.03 -1.89
C HIS A 187 -2.13 2.10 -2.99
N THR A 188 -1.12 2.19 -3.86
CA THR A 188 -1.05 3.12 -4.99
C THR A 188 -1.49 2.43 -6.28
N PRO A 189 -1.68 3.17 -7.39
CA PRO A 189 -1.83 2.59 -8.72
C PRO A 189 -0.60 1.83 -9.25
N PHE A 190 0.52 1.79 -8.52
CA PHE A 190 1.81 1.33 -9.04
C PHE A 190 2.34 0.04 -8.42
N SER A 191 1.49 -0.84 -7.89
CA SER A 191 1.94 -2.12 -7.33
C SER A 191 1.62 -3.31 -8.20
N LEU A 192 2.51 -4.30 -8.23
CA LEU A 192 2.23 -5.60 -8.85
C LEU A 192 1.72 -6.65 -7.85
N ILE A 193 1.95 -6.45 -6.55
CA ILE A 193 1.50 -7.35 -5.49
C ILE A 193 0.59 -6.62 -4.47
N PRO A 194 -0.48 -7.26 -3.98
CA PRO A 194 -1.44 -6.66 -3.05
C PRO A 194 -1.09 -6.91 -1.56
N HIS A 195 0.11 -7.41 -1.25
CA HIS A 195 0.51 -7.84 0.10
C HIS A 195 1.93 -7.43 0.44
N ILE A 196 2.26 -7.46 1.73
CA ILE A 196 3.64 -7.37 2.22
C ILE A 196 4.28 -8.75 2.03
N PRO A 197 5.33 -8.88 1.21
CA PRO A 197 5.97 -10.16 0.97
C PRO A 197 6.81 -10.58 2.18
N CYS A 198 7.13 -11.88 2.34
CA CYS A 198 8.04 -12.30 3.41
C CYS A 198 9.48 -11.82 3.21
N SER A 199 9.86 -11.49 1.97
CA SER A 199 11.13 -10.85 1.60
C SER A 199 10.94 -10.11 0.27
N PHE A 200 11.80 -9.14 -0.04
CA PHE A 200 11.78 -8.43 -1.34
C PHE A 200 12.36 -9.25 -2.50
N ASN A 201 12.61 -10.55 -2.29
CA ASN A 201 12.96 -11.54 -3.30
C ASN A 201 12.10 -12.82 -3.15
N CYS A 202 10.90 -12.69 -2.58
CA CYS A 202 10.00 -13.82 -2.36
C CYS A 202 9.50 -14.41 -3.68
N GLU A 203 9.87 -15.66 -3.97
CA GLU A 203 9.54 -16.37 -5.22
C GLU A 203 8.03 -16.40 -5.50
N ALA A 204 7.21 -16.69 -4.49
CA ALA A 204 5.76 -16.75 -4.67
C ALA A 204 5.14 -15.37 -4.97
N SER A 205 5.71 -14.29 -4.40
CA SER A 205 5.30 -12.92 -4.74
C SER A 205 5.74 -12.54 -6.15
N ILE A 206 6.94 -12.95 -6.57
CA ILE A 206 7.46 -12.75 -7.92
C ILE A 206 6.56 -13.45 -8.95
N GLU A 207 6.19 -14.71 -8.70
CA GLU A 207 5.29 -15.47 -9.57
C GLU A 207 3.92 -14.78 -9.70
N TYR A 208 3.33 -14.32 -8.59
CA TYR A 208 2.10 -13.55 -8.61
C TYR A 208 2.26 -12.28 -9.46
N ALA A 209 3.33 -11.51 -9.21
CA ALA A 209 3.59 -10.27 -9.92
C ALA A 209 3.77 -10.49 -11.42
N GLN A 210 4.47 -11.54 -11.84
CA GLN A 210 4.63 -11.90 -13.25
C GLN A 210 3.28 -12.17 -13.92
N LYS A 211 2.39 -12.93 -13.27
CA LYS A 211 1.02 -13.15 -13.76
C LYS A 211 0.24 -11.84 -13.85
N ASN A 212 0.34 -10.99 -12.83
CA ASN A 212 -0.36 -9.70 -12.81
C ASN A 212 0.16 -8.74 -13.89
N ARG A 213 1.47 -8.73 -14.15
CA ARG A 213 2.08 -7.95 -15.24
C ARG A 213 1.47 -8.31 -16.59
N LEU A 214 1.30 -9.60 -16.88
CA LEU A 214 0.68 -10.05 -18.13
C LEU A 214 -0.76 -9.52 -18.26
N LEU A 215 -1.54 -9.61 -17.19
CA LEU A 215 -2.93 -9.12 -17.16
C LEU A 215 -3.03 -7.60 -17.33
N ILE A 216 -2.10 -6.84 -16.75
CA ILE A 216 -2.05 -5.38 -16.92
C ILE A 216 -1.60 -5.04 -18.35
N ASN A 217 -0.66 -5.79 -18.91
CA ASN A 217 -0.17 -5.60 -20.27
C ASN A 217 -1.25 -5.79 -21.33
N GLU A 218 -2.18 -6.72 -21.10
CA GLU A 218 -3.36 -6.90 -21.95
C GLU A 218 -4.24 -5.64 -22.01
N GLU A 219 -4.22 -4.82 -20.97
CA GLU A 219 -5.06 -3.62 -20.86
C GLU A 219 -4.35 -2.35 -21.32
N SER A 220 -3.07 -2.20 -20.97
CA SER A 220 -2.21 -1.13 -21.48
C SER A 220 -0.73 -1.43 -21.19
N GLN A 221 0.06 -1.48 -22.25
CA GLN A 221 1.52 -1.56 -22.19
C GLN A 221 2.10 -0.31 -21.52
N GLU A 222 1.60 0.88 -21.85
CA GLU A 222 2.08 2.14 -21.29
C GLU A 222 1.79 2.25 -19.79
N TYR A 223 0.65 1.72 -19.32
CA TYR A 223 0.38 1.66 -17.89
C TYR A 223 1.33 0.70 -17.17
N LEU A 224 1.62 -0.47 -17.76
CA LEU A 224 2.61 -1.38 -17.20
C LEU A 224 3.98 -0.69 -17.09
N GLU A 225 4.42 0.02 -18.13
CA GLU A 225 5.68 0.76 -18.13
C GLU A 225 5.75 1.80 -17.00
N GLU A 226 4.66 2.53 -16.74
CA GLU A 226 4.57 3.45 -15.61
C GLU A 226 4.69 2.70 -14.26
N ILE A 227 4.01 1.57 -14.08
CA ILE A 227 4.12 0.75 -12.87
C ILE A 227 5.58 0.31 -12.65
N GLU A 228 6.24 -0.21 -13.69
CA GLU A 228 7.61 -0.70 -13.59
C GLU A 228 8.61 0.41 -13.29
N HIS A 229 8.45 1.57 -13.93
CA HIS A 229 9.26 2.74 -13.63
C HIS A 229 9.16 3.10 -12.14
N HIS A 230 7.94 3.18 -11.59
CA HIS A 230 7.72 3.53 -10.19
C HIS A 230 8.29 2.48 -9.23
N LEU A 231 8.17 1.19 -9.54
CA LEU A 231 8.66 0.11 -8.67
C LEU A 231 10.19 -0.05 -8.65
N GLN A 232 10.89 0.54 -9.63
CA GLN A 232 12.34 0.42 -9.82
C GLN A 232 13.14 1.62 -9.30
N THR A 233 12.48 2.60 -8.70
CA THR A 233 13.14 3.79 -8.14
C THR A 233 13.60 3.52 -6.70
N PRO A 234 14.62 4.26 -6.21
CA PRO A 234 15.00 4.21 -4.80
C PRO A 234 13.84 4.61 -3.88
N ILE A 235 13.70 3.90 -2.76
CA ILE A 235 12.69 4.17 -1.74
C ILE A 235 13.36 4.29 -0.37
N LEU A 236 13.03 5.36 0.36
CA LEU A 236 13.24 5.48 1.80
C LEU A 236 11.96 5.04 2.51
N CYS A 237 12.04 3.99 3.30
CA CYS A 237 10.94 3.49 4.11
C CYS A 237 11.29 3.63 5.59
N LEU A 238 10.42 4.29 6.35
CA LEU A 238 10.52 4.40 7.81
C LEU A 238 9.45 3.56 8.50
N SER A 239 8.25 3.50 7.91
CA SER A 239 7.09 2.75 8.37
C SER A 239 6.11 2.61 7.21
N GLU A 240 4.99 1.90 7.41
CA GLU A 240 3.94 1.84 6.39
C GLU A 240 3.33 3.19 6.02
N LEU A 241 3.41 4.19 6.90
CA LEU A 241 2.84 5.52 6.68
C LEU A 241 3.87 6.54 6.18
N LYS A 242 5.16 6.19 6.24
CA LYS A 242 6.28 7.06 5.90
C LYS A 242 7.19 6.37 4.89
N ILE A 243 6.77 6.45 3.63
CA ILE A 243 7.47 5.92 2.47
C ILE A 243 7.67 7.06 1.48
N TYR A 244 8.91 7.25 1.04
CA TYR A 244 9.31 8.28 0.09
C TYR A 244 10.04 7.64 -1.09
N ARG A 245 9.57 7.93 -2.30
CA ARG A 245 10.17 7.50 -3.56
C ARG A 245 11.05 8.63 -4.11
N PHE A 246 12.22 8.29 -4.63
CA PHE A 246 13.14 9.26 -5.22
C PHE A 246 13.23 9.08 -6.73
N GLU A 247 13.15 10.18 -7.48
CA GLU A 247 13.72 10.21 -8.82
C GLU A 247 15.22 10.46 -8.64
N GLY A 248 16.02 9.38 -8.71
CA GLY A 248 17.42 9.40 -8.31
C GLY A 248 18.09 8.02 -8.34
N ASN A 249 19.28 7.91 -7.75
CA ASN A 249 20.05 6.68 -7.69
C ASN A 249 20.64 6.45 -6.30
N ILE A 250 20.67 5.19 -5.86
CA ILE A 250 21.46 4.78 -4.70
C ILE A 250 22.93 4.72 -5.13
N VAL A 251 23.77 5.59 -4.54
CA VAL A 251 25.22 5.68 -4.84
C VAL A 251 26.08 4.93 -3.81
N ALA A 252 25.52 4.63 -2.64
CA ALA A 252 26.07 3.73 -1.63
C ALA A 252 24.91 3.08 -0.86
N GLU A 253 25.14 1.99 -0.11
CA GLU A 253 24.10 1.23 0.60
C GLU A 253 23.09 2.09 1.37
N ASN A 254 23.56 3.20 1.93
CA ASN A 254 22.78 4.12 2.74
C ASN A 254 22.73 5.56 2.18
N VAL A 255 23.08 5.78 0.91
CA VAL A 255 23.11 7.11 0.28
C VAL A 255 22.31 7.10 -1.02
N VAL A 256 21.35 8.02 -1.15
CA VAL A 256 20.64 8.30 -2.39
C VAL A 256 20.90 9.73 -2.83
N GLU A 257 21.27 9.91 -4.09
CA GLU A 257 21.30 11.20 -4.80
C GLU A 257 20.05 11.29 -5.68
N TYR A 258 19.35 12.42 -5.65
CA TYR A 258 18.04 12.56 -6.27
C TYR A 258 17.75 13.96 -6.79
N GLN A 259 16.92 14.03 -7.83
CA GLN A 259 16.41 15.29 -8.39
C GLN A 259 15.07 15.67 -7.78
N SER A 260 14.26 14.69 -7.39
CA SER A 260 12.97 14.93 -6.74
C SER A 260 12.58 13.78 -5.82
N VAL A 261 11.64 14.05 -4.93
CA VAL A 261 11.11 13.09 -3.98
C VAL A 261 9.59 13.17 -3.97
N GLU A 262 8.93 12.03 -3.89
CA GLU A 262 7.50 11.90 -3.73
C GLU A 262 7.18 11.13 -2.45
N GLY A 263 6.33 11.68 -1.59
CA GLY A 263 5.75 10.92 -0.51
C GLY A 263 4.58 10.07 -1.00
N ILE A 264 4.60 8.79 -0.66
CA ILE A 264 3.66 7.79 -1.20
C ILE A 264 2.26 7.90 -0.58
N TYR A 265 2.16 8.29 0.70
CA TYR A 265 0.87 8.45 1.38
C TYR A 265 0.50 9.93 1.55
N PRO A 266 -0.77 10.33 1.41
CA PRO A 266 -1.20 11.72 1.54
C PRO A 266 -0.79 12.39 2.87
N THR A 267 -0.69 11.61 3.95
CA THR A 267 -0.22 12.07 5.26
C THR A 267 1.22 12.59 5.23
N SER A 268 2.00 12.25 4.19
CA SER A 268 3.38 12.67 4.03
C SER A 268 3.55 14.14 3.64
N GLN A 269 2.53 14.81 3.07
CA GLN A 269 2.73 16.17 2.56
C GLN A 269 2.94 17.20 3.68
N ASN A 270 2.35 16.97 4.84
CA ASN A 270 2.60 17.76 6.05
C ASN A 270 3.69 17.13 6.94
N ASP A 271 4.35 16.07 6.48
CA ASP A 271 5.43 15.43 7.21
C ASP A 271 6.69 16.29 7.15
N TRP A 272 7.24 16.59 8.32
CA TRP A 272 8.48 17.33 8.47
C TRP A 272 9.64 16.74 7.66
N LEU A 273 9.79 15.41 7.62
CA LEU A 273 10.82 14.75 6.85
C LEU A 273 10.63 14.99 5.35
N TYR A 274 9.41 14.91 4.83
CA TYR A 274 9.13 15.23 3.43
C TYR A 274 9.52 16.68 3.09
N GLN A 275 9.15 17.63 3.96
CA GLN A 275 9.47 19.06 3.81
C GLN A 275 10.99 19.34 3.82
N ILE A 276 11.77 18.49 4.48
CA ILE A 276 13.23 18.52 4.39
C ILE A 276 13.71 17.90 3.07
N LEU A 277 13.22 16.70 2.73
CA LEU A 277 13.69 15.94 1.56
C LEU A 277 13.49 16.74 0.26
N VAL A 278 12.36 17.44 0.08
CA VAL A 278 12.11 18.28 -1.11
C VAL A 278 13.08 19.46 -1.28
N LYS A 279 13.84 19.82 -0.24
CA LYS A 279 14.84 20.89 -0.27
C LYS A 279 16.26 20.38 -0.54
N GLY A 280 16.49 19.08 -0.41
CA GLY A 280 17.78 18.44 -0.63
C GLY A 280 17.91 17.81 -2.02
N ASP A 281 19.11 17.33 -2.29
CA ASP A 281 19.48 16.53 -3.47
C ASP A 281 20.16 15.20 -3.07
N THR A 282 20.48 15.04 -1.78
CA THR A 282 21.15 13.85 -1.25
C THR A 282 20.58 13.49 0.11
N CYS A 283 20.30 12.21 0.33
CA CYS A 283 19.79 11.68 1.59
C CYS A 283 20.69 10.52 2.05
N ILE A 284 21.14 10.59 3.30
CA ILE A 284 22.00 9.59 3.94
C ILE A 284 21.27 9.00 5.16
N VAL A 285 21.22 7.68 5.26
CA VAL A 285 20.67 6.97 6.42
C VAL A 285 21.80 6.45 7.32
N GLU A 286 21.88 6.93 8.56
CA GLU A 286 22.89 6.54 9.54
C GLU A 286 22.20 6.02 10.81
N GLY A 287 21.98 4.71 10.89
CA GLY A 287 21.24 4.11 11.99
C GLY A 287 19.80 4.64 12.01
N ASN A 288 19.43 5.39 13.06
CA ASN A 288 18.13 6.04 13.17
C ASN A 288 18.12 7.52 12.73
N ILE A 289 19.18 8.01 12.09
CA ILE A 289 19.28 9.39 11.63
C ILE A 289 19.18 9.43 10.11
N ILE A 290 18.34 10.31 9.58
CA ILE A 290 18.28 10.63 8.17
C ILE A 290 18.85 12.03 7.98
N ARG A 291 19.98 12.14 7.29
CA ARG A 291 20.62 13.43 6.97
C ARG A 291 20.27 13.82 5.55
N VAL A 292 19.95 15.09 5.36
CA VAL A 292 19.63 15.63 4.04
C VAL A 292 20.61 16.75 3.71
N TYR A 293 21.17 16.68 2.51
CA TYR A 293 22.15 17.62 1.99
C TYR A 293 21.62 18.33 0.75
N ARG A 294 22.21 19.48 0.47
CA ARG A 294 22.10 20.21 -0.78
C ARG A 294 23.48 20.73 -1.17
N ASP A 295 23.91 20.49 -2.40
CA ASP A 295 25.22 20.93 -2.90
C ASP A 295 26.37 20.56 -1.94
N ASN A 296 26.37 19.32 -1.46
CA ASN A 296 27.32 18.76 -0.46
C ASN A 296 27.27 19.38 0.95
N SER A 297 26.34 20.30 1.23
CA SER A 297 26.16 20.91 2.55
C SER A 297 24.95 20.30 3.27
N GLN A 298 25.12 19.85 4.51
CA GLN A 298 24.00 19.31 5.29
C GLN A 298 23.00 20.43 5.59
N ILE A 299 21.76 20.29 5.14
CA ILE A 299 20.69 21.28 5.38
C ILE A 299 19.82 20.92 6.57
N SER A 300 19.71 19.63 6.92
CA SER A 300 18.91 19.17 8.06
C SER A 300 19.22 17.73 8.45
N ALA A 301 18.69 17.31 9.58
CA ALA A 301 18.65 15.91 10.02
C ALA A 301 17.28 15.59 10.64
N TYR A 302 16.85 14.35 10.46
CA TYR A 302 15.64 13.79 11.05
C TYR A 302 16.00 12.58 11.90
N PHE A 303 15.45 12.50 13.10
CA PHE A 303 15.67 11.39 14.02
C PHE A 303 14.44 10.47 13.99
N ALA A 304 14.61 9.28 13.43
CA ALA A 304 13.60 8.24 13.42
C ALA A 304 13.31 7.77 14.85
N ARG A 305 12.02 7.61 15.12
CA ARG A 305 11.49 7.37 16.45
C ARG A 305 11.11 5.92 16.68
N GLY A 306 11.64 5.30 17.73
CA GLY A 306 11.25 3.95 18.16
C GLY A 306 10.29 3.91 19.36
N ASP A 307 9.94 5.07 19.92
CA ASP A 307 9.24 5.24 21.21
C ASP A 307 7.74 5.55 21.05
N LYS A 308 7.18 5.39 19.85
CA LYS A 308 5.78 5.72 19.54
C LYS A 308 5.08 4.60 18.80
N HIS A 309 3.76 4.74 18.68
CA HIS A 309 2.86 3.87 17.92
C HIS A 309 3.36 3.58 16.49
N GLU A 310 4.01 4.55 15.85
CA GLU A 310 4.63 4.38 14.54
C GLU A 310 6.12 4.18 14.75
N VAL A 311 6.54 2.96 15.08
CA VAL A 311 7.97 2.63 15.19
C VAL A 311 8.63 2.86 13.83
N GLU A 312 9.49 3.86 13.76
CA GLU A 312 10.22 4.23 12.56
C GLU A 312 11.58 3.54 12.57
N ILE A 313 11.81 2.71 11.56
CA ILE A 313 13.12 2.08 11.32
C ILE A 313 13.51 2.40 9.89
N PRO A 314 14.37 3.42 9.68
CA PRO A 314 14.67 3.89 8.34
C PRO A 314 15.56 2.88 7.61
N PHE A 315 15.20 2.58 6.37
CA PHE A 315 16.08 1.88 5.45
C PHE A 315 15.90 2.44 4.03
N LEU A 316 17.00 2.46 3.28
CA LEU A 316 16.99 2.72 1.85
C LEU A 316 16.98 1.38 1.11
N ILE A 317 16.17 1.29 0.07
CA ILE A 317 16.12 0.13 -0.79
C ILE A 317 16.01 0.57 -2.25
N ASN A 318 16.71 -0.15 -3.12
CA ASN A 318 16.56 -0.02 -4.57
C ASN A 318 16.27 -1.39 -5.15
N PHE A 319 15.36 -1.45 -6.11
CA PHE A 319 14.91 -2.68 -6.73
C PHE A 319 15.55 -2.82 -8.11
N SER A 320 16.29 -3.90 -8.33
CA SER A 320 16.97 -4.06 -9.62
C SER A 320 16.05 -4.49 -10.75
N LYS A 321 16.41 -4.06 -11.96
CA LYS A 321 15.89 -4.60 -13.23
C LYS A 321 16.35 -6.02 -13.52
N ASP A 322 17.51 -6.42 -12.99
CA ASP A 322 18.12 -7.71 -13.30
C ASP A 322 17.34 -8.85 -12.62
N THR A 323 16.61 -9.61 -13.43
CA THR A 323 16.20 -11.00 -13.15
C THR A 323 16.54 -11.86 -14.34
#